data_AF-A0A536F0F5-F1
#
_entry.id   AF-A0A536F0F5-F1
#
_cell.length_a   1.000
_cell.length_b   1.000
_cell.length_c   1.000
_cell.angle_alpha   90.00
_cell.angle_beta   90.00
_cell.angle_gamma   90.00
#
_symmetry.space_group_name_H-M   'P 1'
#
loop_
_entity.id
_entity.type
_entity.pdbx_description
1 polymer ?
#
loop_
_entity_poly.entity_id
_entity_poly.type
_entity_poly.pdbx_seq_one_letter_code
_entity_poly.pdbx_strand_id
1 'polypeptide(L)'
;MVFVLLVVVIATLTYPGALLVSLAVMLAPAPQSTAGPQGALPWLHVAHPTGATPYIADDQGRMVILHGATPAGLIEFGPGTAPVYPLDPAAYADGNCPAQSGKYWPLCRSDLEAMARLGFNSVRVPISWSVLEPTRGAFSQALVDRLAQIVDWARALRMYVIIDMHQNAFSHYVDPGDGVNLGFNSGAPKWATISDGFPSRALNAQRELNPAVFEATTNFWYDRDGIQDEYVAALAFIARRFVDDPVVAGYGVYNEPWPGWNLDPGFDDLLLFPFFRRVVDALTGTHDGLPCWSGFFMPAVCGYRDLGVDDRRHLMFLDTGLPREILDFPTHLGLPFSSYPNLVLALHAYTHFYTPDKLVFNQNPRDASYPWGGYEQSYVFAEREARAMGAALFVEEFGDNPADDPEILANQLLEQEKHRVGFAFWTWKEKGGGSWGVFAPDGSCIRAGRERLLARVYPRLTSDPEVFFHYDYGEGRFTMHATGRAGDSSTVVYVPPEVTGEVTAGGAAMLVVSTDDGDGSRLAFVTPTGGAYTIAVSPAPLRLGGCGS
;
A
#
# COMPACT_ATOMS: atom_id res chain seq x y z
N MET A 1 -10.31 14.05 -39.17
CA MET A 1 -8.86 14.33 -39.27
C MET A 1 -8.48 15.65 -38.60
N VAL A 2 -9.09 16.79 -38.97
CA VAL A 2 -8.78 18.11 -38.38
C VAL A 2 -9.05 18.19 -36.87
N PHE A 3 -10.15 17.60 -36.38
CA PHE A 3 -10.48 17.60 -34.95
C PHE A 3 -9.49 16.76 -34.11
N VAL A 4 -9.07 15.60 -34.62
CA VAL A 4 -8.05 14.75 -33.98
C VAL A 4 -6.70 15.46 -33.96
N LEU A 5 -6.33 16.14 -35.05
CA LEU A 5 -5.11 16.96 -35.10
C LEU A 5 -5.16 18.12 -34.10
N LEU A 6 -6.32 18.77 -33.94
CA LEU A 6 -6.48 19.85 -32.97
C LEU A 6 -6.37 19.34 -31.52
N VAL A 7 -6.97 18.19 -31.20
CA VAL A 7 -6.85 17.54 -29.88
C VAL A 7 -5.41 17.13 -29.61
N VAL A 8 -4.72 16.54 -30.59
CA VAL A 8 -3.31 16.18 -30.46
C VAL A 8 -2.44 17.42 -30.26
N VAL A 9 -2.67 18.49 -31.02
CA VAL A 9 -1.92 19.76 -30.90
C VAL A 9 -2.14 20.40 -29.53
N ILE A 10 -3.40 20.48 -29.06
CA ILE A 10 -3.71 20.99 -27.72
C ILE A 10 -3.06 20.11 -26.65
N ALA A 11 -3.19 18.79 -26.72
CA ALA A 11 -2.58 17.86 -25.77
C ALA A 11 -1.03 17.96 -25.75
N THR A 12 -0.37 18.11 -26.90
CA THR A 12 1.08 18.36 -26.96
C THR A 12 1.48 19.71 -26.34
N LEU A 13 0.61 20.72 -26.41
CA LEU A 13 0.88 22.07 -25.91
C LEU A 13 0.53 22.24 -24.43
N THR A 14 -0.46 21.50 -23.92
CA THR A 14 -0.91 21.57 -22.51
C THR A 14 -0.26 20.51 -21.63
N TYR A 15 0.16 19.37 -22.17
CA TYR A 15 0.87 18.28 -21.47
C TYR A 15 2.09 17.79 -22.26
N PRO A 16 3.13 18.63 -22.45
CA PRO A 16 4.32 18.27 -23.20
C PRO A 16 5.14 17.19 -22.48
N GLY A 17 4.83 15.91 -22.75
CA GLY A 17 5.51 14.75 -22.17
C GLY A 17 4.61 13.52 -22.12
N ALA A 18 3.31 13.70 -21.85
CA ALA A 18 2.35 12.61 -21.72
C ALA A 18 2.25 11.73 -22.98
N LEU A 19 2.36 12.32 -24.18
CA LEU A 19 2.36 11.55 -25.43
C LEU A 19 3.65 10.74 -25.63
N LEU A 20 4.80 11.27 -25.20
CA LEU A 20 6.08 10.56 -25.26
C LEU A 20 6.09 9.40 -24.26
N VAL A 21 5.64 9.66 -23.03
CA VAL A 21 5.44 8.64 -22.00
C VAL A 21 4.49 7.56 -22.49
N SER A 22 3.33 7.94 -23.03
CA SER A 22 2.36 6.97 -23.56
C SER A 22 2.97 6.11 -24.67
N LEU A 23 3.74 6.72 -25.58
CA LEU A 23 4.43 5.98 -26.63
C LEU A 23 5.54 5.08 -26.05
N ALA A 24 6.29 5.56 -25.06
CA ALA A 24 7.34 4.79 -24.39
C ALA A 24 6.75 3.58 -23.66
N VAL A 25 5.64 3.75 -22.92
CA VAL A 25 4.88 2.67 -22.28
C VAL A 25 4.43 1.64 -23.31
N MET A 26 3.88 2.08 -24.46
CA MET A 26 3.44 1.17 -25.52
C MET A 26 4.60 0.40 -26.19
N LEU A 27 5.80 0.98 -26.22
CA LEU A 27 6.98 0.39 -26.84
C LEU A 27 7.86 -0.38 -25.83
N ALA A 28 7.64 -0.20 -24.53
CA ALA A 28 8.40 -0.84 -23.48
C ALA A 28 8.17 -2.36 -23.55
N PRO A 29 9.25 -3.16 -23.68
CA PRO A 29 9.11 -4.61 -23.61
C PRO A 29 8.60 -5.00 -22.22
N ALA A 30 7.76 -6.04 -22.17
CA ALA A 30 7.35 -6.62 -20.89
C ALA A 30 8.61 -7.00 -20.08
N PRO A 31 8.66 -6.68 -18.78
CA PRO A 31 9.80 -7.02 -17.95
C PRO A 31 10.07 -8.52 -18.00
N GLN A 32 11.34 -8.89 -18.20
CA GLN A 32 11.75 -10.29 -18.10
C GLN A 32 11.85 -10.64 -16.61
N SER A 33 11.04 -11.59 -16.14
CA SER A 33 11.20 -12.12 -14.79
C SER A 33 12.50 -12.92 -14.71
N THR A 34 13.33 -12.60 -13.72
CA THR A 34 14.49 -13.42 -13.36
C THR A 34 14.16 -14.20 -12.09
N ALA A 35 14.50 -15.48 -12.07
CA ALA A 35 14.31 -16.30 -10.87
C ALA A 35 14.98 -15.65 -9.65
N GLY A 36 14.27 -15.63 -8.52
CA GLY A 36 14.82 -15.16 -7.26
C GLY A 36 16.00 -16.02 -6.77
N PRO A 37 16.84 -15.51 -5.84
CA PRO A 37 17.84 -16.32 -5.16
C PRO A 37 17.23 -17.58 -4.55
N GLN A 38 17.95 -18.71 -4.63
CA GLN A 38 17.45 -19.99 -4.13
C GLN A 38 17.12 -19.90 -2.63
N GLY A 39 15.87 -20.19 -2.25
CA GLY A 39 15.39 -20.10 -0.87
C GLY A 39 14.75 -18.75 -0.49
N ALA A 40 14.87 -17.72 -1.33
CA ALA A 40 14.17 -16.45 -1.15
C ALA A 40 12.72 -16.51 -1.68
N LEU A 41 11.93 -15.47 -1.37
CA LEU A 41 10.68 -15.23 -2.09
C LEU A 41 10.99 -14.92 -3.57
N PRO A 42 10.10 -15.29 -4.51
CA PRO A 42 10.27 -14.91 -5.90
C PRO A 42 10.21 -13.38 -6.04
N TRP A 43 10.86 -12.84 -7.06
CA TRP A 43 10.69 -11.44 -7.40
C TRP A 43 9.23 -11.17 -7.78
N LEU A 44 8.67 -10.11 -7.24
CA LEU A 44 7.40 -9.57 -7.71
C LEU A 44 7.65 -8.65 -8.91
N HIS A 45 6.68 -8.60 -9.80
CA HIS A 45 6.63 -7.65 -10.90
C HIS A 45 5.16 -7.35 -11.24
N VAL A 46 4.91 -6.37 -12.10
CA VAL A 46 3.57 -6.14 -12.64
C VAL A 46 3.45 -6.85 -13.98
N ALA A 47 2.48 -7.77 -14.09
CA ALA A 47 2.12 -8.41 -15.34
C ALA A 47 1.12 -7.54 -16.11
N HIS A 48 1.33 -7.41 -17.42
CA HIS A 48 0.56 -6.54 -18.32
C HIS A 48 -0.23 -7.37 -19.35
N PRO A 49 -1.32 -8.05 -18.95
CA PRO A 49 -2.15 -8.82 -19.87
C PRO A 49 -2.86 -7.90 -20.90
N THR A 50 -2.95 -8.35 -22.15
CA THR A 50 -3.64 -7.59 -23.19
C THR A 50 -5.14 -7.48 -22.88
N GLY A 51 -5.64 -6.25 -22.73
CA GLY A 51 -7.08 -5.99 -22.55
C GLY A 51 -7.63 -6.28 -21.15
N ALA A 52 -6.77 -6.56 -20.16
CA ALA A 52 -7.13 -6.72 -18.76
C ALA A 52 -6.37 -5.72 -17.87
N THR A 53 -6.76 -5.60 -16.60
CA THR A 53 -6.07 -4.74 -15.64
C THR A 53 -4.74 -5.40 -15.28
N PRO A 54 -3.60 -4.67 -15.27
CA PRO A 54 -2.35 -5.22 -14.78
C PRO A 54 -2.46 -5.71 -13.33
N TYR A 55 -1.63 -6.67 -12.96
CA TYR A 55 -1.67 -7.28 -11.63
C TYR A 55 -0.27 -7.61 -11.12
N ILE A 56 -0.10 -7.67 -9.79
CA ILE A 56 1.15 -8.09 -9.16
C ILE A 56 1.33 -9.59 -9.41
N ALA A 57 2.48 -9.98 -9.96
CA ALA A 57 2.80 -11.34 -10.34
C ALA A 57 4.15 -11.80 -9.78
N ASP A 58 4.29 -13.10 -9.53
CA ASP A 58 5.58 -13.72 -9.18
C ASP A 58 6.43 -13.98 -10.44
N ASP A 59 7.64 -14.49 -10.28
CA ASP A 59 8.55 -14.79 -11.40
C ASP A 59 8.03 -15.84 -12.40
N GLN A 60 6.95 -16.57 -12.06
CA GLN A 60 6.25 -17.53 -12.91
C GLN A 60 5.02 -16.93 -13.62
N GLY A 61 4.72 -15.65 -13.40
CA GLY A 61 3.58 -14.96 -13.99
C GLY A 61 2.25 -15.23 -13.28
N ARG A 62 2.26 -15.89 -12.11
CA ARG A 62 1.05 -16.10 -11.30
C ARG A 62 0.69 -14.81 -10.61
N MET A 63 -0.59 -14.45 -10.62
CA MET A 63 -1.11 -13.36 -9.81
C MET A 63 -0.86 -13.64 -8.33
N VAL A 64 -0.33 -12.64 -7.63
CA VAL A 64 -0.04 -12.66 -6.19
C VAL A 64 -1.01 -11.73 -5.49
N ILE A 65 -1.85 -12.30 -4.61
CA ILE A 65 -2.71 -11.49 -3.73
C ILE A 65 -1.96 -11.28 -2.42
N LEU A 66 -1.59 -10.02 -2.16
CA LEU A 66 -0.86 -9.63 -0.96
C LEU A 66 -1.85 -9.26 0.14
N HIS A 67 -1.98 -10.06 1.20
CA HIS A 67 -2.70 -9.67 2.41
C HIS A 67 -1.70 -9.34 3.51
N GLY A 68 -1.84 -8.17 4.12
CA GLY A 68 -0.93 -7.69 5.14
C GLY A 68 -1.57 -6.75 6.15
N ALA A 69 -0.74 -6.22 7.04
CA ALA A 69 -1.12 -5.21 8.02
C ALA A 69 -0.04 -4.13 8.14
N THR A 70 -0.43 -3.00 8.72
CA THR A 70 0.41 -1.81 8.88
C THR A 70 0.76 -1.58 10.35
N PRO A 71 1.92 -2.06 10.84
CA PRO A 71 2.42 -1.74 12.17
C PRO A 71 3.04 -0.32 12.23
N ALA A 72 2.30 0.63 12.81
CA ALA A 72 2.67 2.04 12.90
C ALA A 72 3.73 2.39 13.96
N GLY A 73 4.52 1.41 14.43
CA GLY A 73 5.50 1.60 15.50
C GLY A 73 6.74 2.41 15.09
N LEU A 74 7.04 2.52 13.79
CA LEU A 74 8.18 3.28 13.27
C LEU A 74 7.80 4.70 12.81
N ILE A 75 6.53 5.08 12.94
CA ILE A 75 6.06 6.44 12.66
C ILE A 75 6.39 7.34 13.85
N GLU A 76 6.95 8.52 13.58
CA GLU A 76 7.19 9.54 14.58
C GLU A 76 5.99 10.49 14.68
N PHE A 77 5.19 10.31 15.74
CA PHE A 77 4.12 11.23 16.09
C PHE A 77 4.58 12.26 17.15
N GLY A 78 4.12 13.51 16.99
CA GLY A 78 4.52 14.64 17.84
C GLY A 78 3.81 14.71 19.20
N PRO A 79 4.17 15.68 20.08
CA PRO A 79 5.11 16.79 19.86
C PRO A 79 6.60 16.43 20.11
N GLY A 80 6.95 15.14 20.19
CA GLY A 80 8.34 14.68 20.35
C GLY A 80 9.20 14.84 19.08
N THR A 81 10.52 14.72 19.23
CA THR A 81 11.50 14.86 18.14
C THR A 81 12.48 13.68 18.07
N ALA A 82 12.08 12.54 18.61
CA ALA A 82 12.89 11.33 18.58
C ALA A 82 11.98 10.13 18.33
N PRO A 83 12.52 9.06 17.68
CA PRO A 83 11.83 7.79 17.59
C PRO A 83 11.34 7.34 18.97
N VAL A 84 10.07 6.93 19.03
CA VAL A 84 9.44 6.42 20.27
C VAL A 84 10.14 5.16 20.77
N TYR A 85 10.69 4.38 19.84
CA TYR A 85 11.39 3.12 20.10
C TYR A 85 12.84 3.18 19.60
N PRO A 86 13.75 2.39 20.19
CA PRO A 86 15.13 2.30 19.71
C PRO A 86 15.20 1.87 18.25
N LEU A 87 16.10 2.47 17.47
CA LEU A 87 16.39 2.02 16.11
C LEU A 87 17.46 0.92 16.08
N ASP A 88 18.30 0.82 17.11
CA ASP A 88 19.36 -0.18 17.18
C ASP A 88 18.77 -1.61 17.17
N PRO A 89 19.10 -2.44 16.15
CA PRO A 89 18.67 -3.83 16.07
C PRO A 89 18.98 -4.68 17.31
N ALA A 90 20.02 -4.33 18.09
CA ALA A 90 20.39 -5.03 19.31
C ALA A 90 19.29 -4.98 20.39
N ALA A 91 18.45 -3.94 20.40
CA ALA A 91 17.31 -3.83 21.32
C ALA A 91 16.21 -4.88 21.05
N TYR A 92 16.26 -5.56 19.89
CA TYR A 92 15.30 -6.56 19.43
C TYR A 92 15.92 -7.95 19.24
N ALA A 93 17.20 -8.12 19.59
CA ALA A 93 17.90 -9.39 19.48
C ALA A 93 17.38 -10.42 20.50
N ASP A 94 17.61 -11.70 20.21
CA ASP A 94 17.30 -12.83 21.12
C ASP A 94 15.84 -12.88 21.60
N GLY A 95 14.91 -12.43 20.75
CA GLY A 95 13.47 -12.41 21.06
C GLY A 95 13.04 -11.24 21.95
N ASN A 96 13.94 -10.31 22.27
CA ASN A 96 13.59 -9.10 23.00
C ASN A 96 12.64 -8.22 22.18
N CYS A 97 11.75 -7.54 22.88
CA CYS A 97 10.85 -6.54 22.32
C CYS A 97 10.78 -5.37 23.31
N PRO A 98 11.09 -4.12 22.89
CA PRO A 98 11.02 -2.97 23.76
C PRO A 98 9.65 -2.81 24.43
N ALA A 99 9.64 -2.21 25.62
CA ALA A 99 8.40 -1.94 26.33
C ALA A 99 7.54 -0.92 25.56
N GLN A 100 6.23 -1.15 25.58
CA GLN A 100 5.23 -0.26 24.99
C GLN A 100 5.27 1.12 25.68
N SER A 101 5.50 2.19 24.91
CA SER A 101 5.59 3.57 25.42
C SER A 101 4.80 4.60 24.60
N GLY A 102 4.43 4.27 23.36
CA GLY A 102 3.75 5.17 22.43
C GLY A 102 2.24 4.97 22.29
N LYS A 103 1.67 5.45 21.18
CA LYS A 103 0.30 5.11 20.73
C LYS A 103 0.25 3.73 20.09
N TYR A 104 1.25 3.42 19.27
CA TYR A 104 1.42 2.13 18.58
C TYR A 104 2.48 1.29 19.29
N TRP A 105 2.47 -0.03 19.07
CA TRP A 105 3.47 -0.95 19.65
C TRP A 105 4.79 -0.88 18.87
N PRO A 106 5.92 -1.22 19.51
CA PRO A 106 7.13 -1.49 18.75
C PRO A 106 6.88 -2.70 17.85
N LEU A 107 7.30 -2.62 16.58
CA LEU A 107 7.27 -3.76 15.69
C LEU A 107 8.34 -4.77 16.11
N CYS A 108 7.96 -6.00 16.44
CA CYS A 108 8.87 -7.06 16.87
C CYS A 108 8.68 -8.32 16.02
N ARG A 109 9.62 -9.27 16.09
CA ARG A 109 9.54 -10.52 15.31
C ARG A 109 8.23 -11.28 15.56
N SER A 110 7.78 -11.32 16.81
CA SER A 110 6.53 -11.99 17.21
C SER A 110 5.28 -11.38 16.57
N ASP A 111 5.33 -10.11 16.15
CA ASP A 111 4.25 -9.48 15.39
C ASP A 111 4.16 -10.06 13.98
N LEU A 112 5.28 -10.19 13.27
CA LEU A 112 5.31 -10.80 11.93
C LEU A 112 4.91 -12.28 12.01
N GLU A 113 5.35 -13.00 13.05
CA GLU A 113 4.92 -14.38 13.27
C GLU A 113 3.40 -14.48 13.50
N ALA A 114 2.80 -13.52 14.21
CA ALA A 114 1.35 -13.46 14.39
C ALA A 114 0.61 -13.05 13.10
N MET A 115 1.15 -12.12 12.31
CA MET A 115 0.62 -11.78 10.99
C MET A 115 0.64 -13.01 10.05
N ALA A 116 1.74 -13.75 10.02
CA ALA A 116 1.89 -14.95 9.21
C ALA A 116 0.87 -16.03 9.58
N ARG A 117 0.61 -16.24 10.89
CA ARG A 117 -0.42 -17.18 11.38
C ARG A 117 -1.84 -16.83 10.92
N LEU A 118 -2.19 -15.53 10.91
CA LEU A 118 -3.45 -15.05 10.34
C LEU A 118 -3.53 -15.23 8.82
N GLY A 119 -2.43 -15.58 8.16
CA GLY A 119 -2.36 -15.82 6.74
C GLY A 119 -1.83 -14.66 5.92
N PHE A 120 -1.37 -13.59 6.56
CA PHE A 120 -0.73 -12.49 5.86
C PHE A 120 0.58 -12.95 5.22
N ASN A 121 0.81 -12.50 3.99
CA ASN A 121 2.02 -12.75 3.21
C ASN A 121 2.75 -11.44 2.87
N SER A 122 2.31 -10.30 3.41
CA SER A 122 3.00 -9.02 3.33
C SER A 122 2.88 -8.21 4.63
N VAL A 123 3.75 -7.21 4.78
CA VAL A 123 3.68 -6.18 5.82
C VAL A 123 4.03 -4.83 5.21
N ARG A 124 3.21 -3.80 5.48
CA ARG A 124 3.51 -2.40 5.13
C ARG A 124 4.18 -1.73 6.33
N VAL A 125 5.43 -1.34 6.19
CA VAL A 125 6.26 -0.77 7.27
C VAL A 125 6.35 0.74 7.06
N PRO A 126 5.47 1.53 7.71
CA PRO A 126 5.47 2.97 7.58
C PRO A 126 6.64 3.57 8.38
N ILE A 127 7.36 4.50 7.76
CA ILE A 127 8.44 5.26 8.37
C ILE A 127 8.21 6.76 8.16
N SER A 128 8.71 7.59 9.07
CA SER A 128 8.67 9.05 8.89
C SER A 128 9.97 9.56 8.28
N TRP A 129 9.86 10.45 7.30
CA TRP A 129 11.02 11.14 6.71
C TRP A 129 11.85 11.86 7.77
N SER A 130 11.22 12.40 8.82
CA SER A 130 11.88 13.04 9.97
C SER A 130 12.82 12.12 10.74
N VAL A 131 12.55 10.81 10.77
CA VAL A 131 13.41 9.81 11.41
C VAL A 131 14.53 9.37 10.48
N LEU A 132 14.24 9.32 9.18
CA LEU A 132 15.21 8.97 8.15
C LEU A 132 16.23 10.08 7.93
N GLU A 133 15.82 11.35 7.94
CA GLU A 133 16.64 12.52 7.67
C GLU A 133 16.39 13.64 8.69
N PRO A 134 16.74 13.40 9.98
CA PRO A 134 16.48 14.36 11.05
C PRO A 134 17.24 15.68 10.86
N THR A 135 18.37 15.63 10.16
CA THR A 135 19.15 16.79 9.72
C THR A 135 19.35 16.69 8.22
N ARG A 136 19.13 17.79 7.51
CA ARG A 136 19.24 17.86 6.05
C ARG A 136 20.55 17.24 5.53
N GLY A 137 20.45 16.31 4.59
CA GLY A 137 21.53 15.55 3.98
C GLY A 137 22.16 14.46 4.87
N ALA A 138 21.70 14.29 6.11
CA ALA A 138 22.24 13.31 7.06
C ALA A 138 21.24 12.18 7.31
N PHE A 139 21.33 11.13 6.48
CA PHE A 139 20.44 9.97 6.55
C PHE A 139 20.78 9.01 7.71
N SER A 140 19.74 8.50 8.37
CA SER A 140 19.81 7.61 9.52
C SER A 140 20.12 6.17 9.09
N GLN A 141 21.39 5.79 9.18
CA GLN A 141 21.81 4.40 8.98
C GLN A 141 21.13 3.45 9.98
N ALA A 142 20.90 3.91 11.22
CA ALA A 142 20.24 3.10 12.25
C ALA A 142 18.80 2.72 11.86
N LEU A 143 18.05 3.62 11.21
CA LEU A 143 16.72 3.28 10.69
C LEU A 143 16.81 2.23 9.57
N VAL A 144 17.76 2.40 8.66
CA VAL A 144 17.97 1.43 7.56
C VAL A 144 18.41 0.05 8.07
N ASP A 145 19.24 0.00 9.11
CA ASP A 145 19.63 -1.25 9.77
C ASP A 145 18.44 -1.89 10.50
N ARG A 146 17.56 -1.07 11.10
CA ARG A 146 16.30 -1.55 11.70
C ARG A 146 15.38 -2.17 10.64
N LEU A 147 15.22 -1.50 9.50
CA LEU A 147 14.44 -2.01 8.37
C LEU A 147 15.03 -3.33 7.86
N ALA A 148 16.35 -3.44 7.73
CA ALA A 148 17.01 -4.68 7.33
C ALA A 148 16.73 -5.84 8.29
N GLN A 149 16.71 -5.59 9.61
CA GLN A 149 16.33 -6.60 10.59
C GLN A 149 14.86 -7.06 10.42
N ILE A 150 13.94 -6.14 10.10
CA ILE A 150 12.53 -6.49 9.82
C ILE A 150 12.43 -7.33 8.54
N VAL A 151 13.16 -6.94 7.49
CA VAL A 151 13.24 -7.69 6.23
C VAL A 151 13.80 -9.10 6.45
N ASP A 152 14.81 -9.27 7.31
CA ASP A 152 15.35 -10.58 7.67
C ASP A 152 14.31 -11.48 8.39
N TRP A 153 13.50 -10.91 9.29
CA TRP A 153 12.40 -11.64 9.91
C TRP A 153 11.32 -12.02 8.90
N ALA A 154 10.93 -11.09 8.03
CA ALA A 154 9.96 -11.34 6.96
C ALA A 154 10.45 -12.43 5.99
N ARG A 155 11.74 -12.46 5.67
CA ARG A 155 12.37 -13.51 4.86
C ARG A 155 12.17 -14.90 5.45
N ALA A 156 12.41 -15.04 6.76
CA ALA A 156 12.25 -16.31 7.47
C ALA A 156 10.78 -16.78 7.48
N LEU A 157 9.84 -15.83 7.42
CA LEU A 157 8.39 -16.07 7.43
C LEU A 157 7.77 -16.09 6.04
N ARG A 158 8.57 -15.93 4.97
CA ARG A 158 8.10 -15.89 3.58
C ARG A 158 7.04 -14.78 3.37
N MET A 159 7.24 -13.63 4.01
CA MET A 159 6.42 -12.43 3.85
C MET A 159 7.16 -11.35 3.07
N TYR A 160 6.45 -10.60 2.23
CA TYR A 160 6.99 -9.41 1.57
C TYR A 160 6.93 -8.18 2.47
N VAL A 161 7.85 -7.24 2.28
CA VAL A 161 7.89 -5.96 2.97
C VAL A 161 7.65 -4.83 1.98
N ILE A 162 6.67 -3.98 2.27
CA ILE A 162 6.46 -2.69 1.58
C ILE A 162 6.99 -1.61 2.51
N ILE A 163 8.02 -0.87 2.12
CA ILE A 163 8.58 0.22 2.93
C ILE A 163 7.88 1.51 2.52
N ASP A 164 7.13 2.11 3.43
CA ASP A 164 6.22 3.22 3.12
C ASP A 164 6.72 4.54 3.73
N MET A 165 6.89 5.56 2.90
CA MET A 165 7.28 6.90 3.33
C MET A 165 6.05 7.67 3.83
N HIS A 166 5.74 7.43 5.09
CA HIS A 166 4.49 7.81 5.73
C HIS A 166 4.49 9.26 6.24
N GLN A 167 3.32 9.90 6.16
CA GLN A 167 3.06 11.20 6.75
C GLN A 167 1.59 11.31 7.15
N ASN A 168 1.30 12.13 8.15
CA ASN A 168 -0.05 12.57 8.47
C ASN A 168 -0.05 14.09 8.66
N ALA A 169 -0.82 14.78 7.82
CA ALA A 169 -0.84 16.25 7.77
C ALA A 169 0.56 16.87 7.68
N PHE A 170 1.36 16.32 6.76
CA PHE A 170 2.73 16.65 6.38
C PHE A 170 3.80 16.49 7.44
N SER A 171 3.58 17.03 8.64
CA SER A 171 4.60 17.13 9.69
C SER A 171 4.00 17.45 11.04
N HIS A 172 4.59 16.93 12.12
CA HIS A 172 4.30 17.38 13.49
C HIS A 172 5.05 18.66 13.89
N TYR A 173 5.85 19.24 12.99
CA TYR A 173 6.54 20.51 13.18
C TYR A 173 5.77 21.72 12.63
N VAL A 174 4.49 21.58 12.28
CA VAL A 174 3.62 22.70 11.86
C VAL A 174 3.24 23.66 12.99
N ASP A 175 4.02 23.67 14.08
CA ASP A 175 3.78 24.34 15.36
C ASP A 175 2.47 23.97 16.07
N PRO A 176 2.42 23.99 17.42
CA PRO A 176 1.17 23.86 18.15
C PRO A 176 0.26 25.07 17.91
N GLY A 177 -1.05 24.88 18.01
CA GLY A 177 -2.01 25.97 17.86
C GLY A 177 -3.46 25.56 18.14
N ASP A 178 -4.40 26.41 17.76
CA ASP A 178 -5.81 26.27 18.14
C ASP A 178 -6.43 25.00 17.55
N GLY A 179 -6.87 24.10 18.44
CA GLY A 179 -7.48 22.83 18.03
C GLY A 179 -6.51 21.81 17.42
N VAL A 180 -5.21 22.10 17.41
CA VAL A 180 -4.19 21.22 16.82
C VAL A 180 -3.73 20.18 17.84
N ASN A 181 -3.80 18.90 17.47
CA ASN A 181 -3.22 17.81 18.22
C ASN A 181 -2.10 17.15 17.42
N LEU A 182 -0.86 17.56 17.71
CA LEU A 182 0.35 17.07 17.01
C LEU A 182 0.60 15.56 17.20
N GLY A 183 -0.08 14.90 18.14
CA GLY A 183 -0.05 13.44 18.30
C GLY A 183 -0.72 12.67 17.15
N PHE A 184 -1.36 13.38 16.21
CA PHE A 184 -1.91 12.81 14.99
C PHE A 184 -1.18 13.28 13.72
N ASN A 185 -0.10 14.04 13.88
CA ASN A 185 0.74 14.52 12.79
C ASN A 185 2.07 13.75 12.79
N SER A 186 2.60 13.50 11.60
CA SER A 186 3.87 12.79 11.38
C SER A 186 4.41 13.11 9.98
N GLY A 187 5.66 12.76 9.68
CA GLY A 187 6.19 12.82 8.31
C GLY A 187 7.47 13.62 8.20
N ALA A 188 7.40 14.83 7.67
CA ALA A 188 8.55 15.63 7.29
C ALA A 188 9.35 16.17 8.49
N PRO A 189 10.69 16.26 8.40
CA PRO A 189 11.53 16.89 9.42
C PRO A 189 11.25 18.39 9.51
N LYS A 190 11.62 18.97 10.66
CA LYS A 190 11.47 20.40 10.93
C LYS A 190 12.08 21.29 9.84
N TRP A 191 13.26 20.95 9.35
CA TRP A 191 13.96 21.77 8.35
C TRP A 191 13.27 21.78 6.98
N ALA A 192 12.42 20.79 6.69
CA ALA A 192 11.59 20.72 5.50
C ALA A 192 10.15 21.23 5.73
N THR A 193 9.81 21.61 6.96
CA THR A 193 8.47 22.09 7.32
C THR A 193 8.39 23.61 7.19
N ILE A 194 8.12 24.09 5.99
CA ILE A 194 8.08 25.53 5.66
C ILE A 194 6.62 26.02 5.64
N SER A 195 6.13 26.56 6.75
CA SER A 195 4.74 27.07 6.86
C SER A 195 4.57 28.56 6.59
N ASP A 196 5.65 29.28 6.30
CA ASP A 196 5.69 30.75 6.06
C ASP A 196 4.93 31.62 7.07
N GLY A 197 4.83 31.16 8.31
CA GLY A 197 4.12 31.87 9.37
C GLY A 197 2.59 31.83 9.23
N PHE A 198 2.03 30.97 8.35
CA PHE A 198 0.62 30.66 8.39
C PHE A 198 0.24 30.08 9.76
N PRO A 199 -0.94 30.42 10.29
CA PRO A 199 -1.32 30.00 11.62
C PRO A 199 -1.60 28.50 11.66
N SER A 200 -1.04 27.82 12.66
CA SER A 200 -1.40 26.43 12.97
C SER A 200 -2.76 26.39 13.65
N ARG A 201 -3.79 25.99 12.90
CA ARG A 201 -5.16 25.88 13.42
C ARG A 201 -5.92 24.79 12.69
N ALA A 202 -6.39 23.78 13.42
CA ALA A 202 -7.24 22.74 12.85
C ALA A 202 -8.67 23.27 12.68
N LEU A 203 -9.17 23.29 11.43
CA LEU A 203 -10.55 23.63 11.13
C LEU A 203 -11.42 22.38 11.21
N ASN A 204 -12.59 22.50 11.85
CA ASN A 204 -13.54 21.39 12.05
C ASN A 204 -12.91 20.14 12.71
N ALA A 205 -11.90 20.33 13.56
CA ALA A 205 -11.12 19.26 14.19
C ALA A 205 -10.41 18.31 13.19
N GLN A 206 -10.25 18.72 11.93
CA GLN A 206 -9.50 17.99 10.91
C GLN A 206 -8.07 18.53 10.84
N ARG A 207 -7.08 17.64 10.94
CA ARG A 207 -5.64 18.03 10.98
C ARG A 207 -5.14 18.51 9.62
N GLU A 208 -5.69 17.97 8.53
CA GLU A 208 -5.39 18.35 7.14
C GLU A 208 -5.94 19.73 6.79
N LEU A 209 -7.05 20.13 7.45
CA LEU A 209 -7.62 21.47 7.30
C LEU A 209 -6.92 22.47 8.24
N ASN A 210 -5.62 22.62 8.06
CA ASN A 210 -4.77 23.52 8.83
C ASN A 210 -3.95 24.42 7.89
N PRO A 211 -4.07 25.77 7.95
CA PRO A 211 -3.33 26.67 7.05
C PRO A 211 -1.81 26.46 7.04
N ALA A 212 -1.20 26.12 8.18
CA ALA A 212 0.22 25.80 8.24
C ALA A 212 0.57 24.49 7.50
N VAL A 213 -0.32 23.50 7.55
CA VAL A 213 -0.19 22.25 6.79
C VAL A 213 -0.35 22.52 5.31
N PHE A 214 -1.38 23.27 4.91
CA PHE A 214 -1.60 23.67 3.51
C PHE A 214 -0.36 24.33 2.91
N GLU A 215 0.24 25.28 3.62
CA GLU A 215 1.43 25.99 3.15
C GLU A 215 2.66 25.06 3.08
N ALA A 216 2.91 24.28 4.13
CA ALA A 216 4.06 23.38 4.17
C ALA A 216 4.00 22.31 3.06
N THR A 217 2.83 21.74 2.84
CA THR A 217 2.57 20.81 1.73
C THR A 217 2.73 21.50 0.37
N THR A 218 2.24 22.73 0.21
CA THR A 218 2.42 23.50 -1.03
C THR A 218 3.90 23.73 -1.32
N ASN A 219 4.67 24.15 -0.32
CA ASN A 219 6.11 24.36 -0.46
C ASN A 219 6.85 23.07 -0.86
N PHE A 220 6.38 21.89 -0.42
CA PHE A 220 6.91 20.60 -0.89
C PHE A 220 6.62 20.36 -2.37
N TRP A 221 5.38 20.55 -2.82
CA TRP A 221 5.01 20.32 -4.22
C TRP A 221 5.75 21.22 -5.21
N TYR A 222 6.10 22.44 -4.79
CA TYR A 222 6.90 23.37 -5.57
C TYR A 222 8.41 23.26 -5.32
N ASP A 223 8.85 22.24 -4.59
CA ASP A 223 10.26 21.96 -4.30
C ASP A 223 11.02 23.16 -3.72
N ARG A 224 10.35 23.93 -2.85
CA ARG A 224 10.95 25.10 -2.24
C ARG A 224 12.19 24.71 -1.46
N ASP A 225 13.26 25.48 -1.66
CA ASP A 225 14.57 25.21 -1.05
C ASP A 225 15.11 23.79 -1.31
N GLY A 226 14.61 23.10 -2.34
CA GLY A 226 15.04 21.75 -2.73
C GLY A 226 14.54 20.63 -1.81
N ILE A 227 13.44 20.84 -1.06
CA ILE A 227 12.96 19.84 -0.10
C ILE A 227 12.38 18.57 -0.76
N GLN A 228 11.83 18.67 -1.98
CA GLN A 228 11.39 17.50 -2.73
C GLN A 228 12.60 16.73 -3.29
N ASP A 229 13.67 17.43 -3.69
CA ASP A 229 14.94 16.80 -4.06
C ASP A 229 15.55 15.98 -2.91
N GLU A 230 15.55 16.49 -1.68
CA GLU A 230 16.05 15.75 -0.52
C GLU A 230 15.16 14.55 -0.18
N TYR A 231 13.83 14.67 -0.31
CA TYR A 231 12.91 13.55 -0.14
C TYR A 231 13.19 12.42 -1.15
N VAL A 232 13.42 12.77 -2.42
CA VAL A 232 13.83 11.81 -3.47
C VAL A 232 15.18 11.17 -3.11
N ALA A 233 16.13 11.93 -2.58
CA ALA A 233 17.41 11.40 -2.11
C ALA A 233 17.25 10.46 -0.90
N ALA A 234 16.30 10.72 -0.01
CA ALA A 234 16.00 9.89 1.14
C ALA A 234 15.41 8.53 0.73
N LEU A 235 14.47 8.52 -0.23
CA LEU A 235 13.99 7.28 -0.86
C LEU A 235 15.12 6.52 -1.56
N ALA A 236 15.99 7.22 -2.28
CA ALA A 236 17.16 6.60 -2.91
C ALA A 236 18.14 5.98 -1.91
N PHE A 237 18.31 6.59 -0.73
CA PHE A 237 19.13 6.05 0.33
C PHE A 237 18.61 4.70 0.84
N ILE A 238 17.29 4.56 1.02
CA ILE A 238 16.65 3.27 1.36
C ILE A 238 16.80 2.29 0.21
N ALA A 239 16.47 2.70 -1.02
CA ALA A 239 16.46 1.80 -2.17
C ALA A 239 17.84 1.17 -2.43
N ARG A 240 18.92 1.93 -2.28
CA ARG A 240 20.30 1.39 -2.37
C ARG A 240 20.57 0.23 -1.43
N ARG A 241 19.96 0.20 -0.25
CA ARG A 241 20.15 -0.89 0.72
C ARG A 241 19.49 -2.19 0.26
N PHE A 242 18.39 -2.09 -0.47
CA PHE A 242 17.49 -3.21 -0.74
C PHE A 242 17.36 -3.58 -2.22
N VAL A 243 18.01 -2.86 -3.15
CA VAL A 243 17.91 -3.05 -4.62
C VAL A 243 18.05 -4.51 -5.13
N ASP A 244 18.74 -5.36 -4.38
CA ASP A 244 18.95 -6.79 -4.71
C ASP A 244 18.18 -7.76 -3.79
N ASP A 245 17.20 -7.29 -3.01
CA ASP A 245 16.48 -8.08 -2.00
C ASP A 245 15.00 -8.30 -2.34
N PRO A 246 14.60 -9.46 -2.91
CA PRO A 246 13.21 -9.72 -3.34
C PRO A 246 12.19 -9.82 -2.21
N VAL A 247 12.64 -9.81 -0.95
CA VAL A 247 11.74 -9.77 0.21
C VAL A 247 11.12 -8.38 0.34
N VAL A 248 11.83 -7.33 -0.09
CA VAL A 248 11.20 -6.03 -0.29
C VAL A 248 10.36 -6.14 -1.56
N ALA A 249 9.04 -6.01 -1.43
CA ALA A 249 8.15 -5.94 -2.59
C ALA A 249 8.35 -4.61 -3.32
N GLY A 250 8.55 -3.53 -2.57
CA GLY A 250 8.66 -2.20 -3.12
C GLY A 250 8.57 -1.08 -2.10
N TYR A 251 8.36 0.12 -2.62
CA TYR A 251 8.33 1.36 -1.84
C TYR A 251 6.98 2.08 -2.00
N GLY A 252 6.32 2.37 -0.87
CA GLY A 252 5.24 3.34 -0.79
C GLY A 252 5.84 4.74 -0.86
N VAL A 253 5.58 5.44 -1.95
CA VAL A 253 6.35 6.65 -2.31
C VAL A 253 5.98 7.84 -1.45
N TYR A 254 4.69 8.02 -1.14
CA TYR A 254 4.18 9.14 -0.33
C TYR A 254 2.76 8.83 0.15
N ASN A 255 2.58 8.65 1.46
CA ASN A 255 1.25 8.35 2.03
C ASN A 255 0.28 9.52 1.89
N GLU A 256 -0.96 9.28 1.48
CA GLU A 256 -2.10 10.22 1.42
C GLU A 256 -1.73 11.65 0.96
N PRO A 257 -1.30 11.86 -0.29
CA PRO A 257 -0.90 13.16 -0.81
C PRO A 257 -1.99 14.23 -0.66
N TRP A 258 -1.76 15.22 0.21
CA TRP A 258 -2.63 16.39 0.34
C TRP A 258 -2.25 17.46 -0.69
N PRO A 259 -3.19 18.14 -1.38
CA PRO A 259 -2.85 19.08 -2.44
C PRO A 259 -2.22 20.39 -1.97
N GLY A 260 -2.27 20.69 -0.67
CA GLY A 260 -1.96 22.04 -0.20
C GLY A 260 -2.95 23.05 -0.81
N TRP A 261 -2.48 24.20 -1.26
CA TRP A 261 -3.32 25.24 -1.87
C TRP A 261 -3.70 24.94 -3.33
N ASN A 262 -3.25 23.83 -3.88
CA ASN A 262 -3.56 23.43 -5.25
C ASN A 262 -4.99 22.86 -5.33
N LEU A 263 -5.56 22.87 -6.53
CA LEU A 263 -6.93 22.41 -6.77
C LEU A 263 -6.94 21.19 -7.69
N ASP A 264 -7.77 20.21 -7.36
CA ASP A 264 -8.09 19.09 -8.24
C ASP A 264 -8.96 19.55 -9.42
N PRO A 265 -8.88 18.88 -10.59
CA PRO A 265 -8.01 17.74 -10.91
C PRO A 265 -6.57 18.12 -11.29
N GLY A 266 -6.21 19.41 -11.17
CA GLY A 266 -4.90 19.91 -11.59
C GLY A 266 -3.75 19.43 -10.70
N PHE A 267 -4.01 19.14 -9.42
CA PHE A 267 -2.98 18.69 -8.48
C PHE A 267 -2.37 17.34 -8.88
N ASP A 268 -3.19 16.30 -9.06
CA ASP A 268 -2.70 14.95 -9.37
C ASP A 268 -1.86 14.94 -10.66
N ASP A 269 -2.44 15.46 -11.75
CA ASP A 269 -1.85 15.37 -13.08
C ASP A 269 -0.64 16.32 -13.28
N LEU A 270 -0.56 17.44 -12.55
CA LEU A 270 0.49 18.46 -12.73
C LEU A 270 1.53 18.51 -11.62
N LEU A 271 1.27 17.95 -10.44
CA LEU A 271 2.19 18.00 -9.29
C LEU A 271 2.49 16.60 -8.75
N LEU A 272 1.48 15.79 -8.45
CA LEU A 272 1.66 14.48 -7.81
C LEU A 272 2.32 13.46 -8.74
N PHE A 273 1.75 13.20 -9.92
CA PHE A 273 2.31 12.23 -10.86
C PHE A 273 3.66 12.66 -11.43
N PRO A 274 3.91 13.95 -11.72
CA PRO A 274 5.26 14.43 -11.99
C PRO A 274 6.24 14.18 -10.83
N PHE A 275 5.83 14.34 -9.58
CA PHE A 275 6.66 13.96 -8.43
C PHE A 275 6.94 12.46 -8.38
N PHE A 276 5.93 11.61 -8.57
CA PHE A 276 6.14 10.16 -8.68
C PHE A 276 7.08 9.80 -9.83
N ARG A 277 6.99 10.49 -10.97
CA ARG A 277 7.96 10.35 -12.06
C ARG A 277 9.38 10.70 -11.61
N ARG A 278 9.56 11.79 -10.85
CA ARG A 278 10.88 12.17 -10.31
C ARG A 278 11.49 11.04 -9.46
N VAL A 279 10.69 10.44 -8.60
CA VAL A 279 11.11 9.30 -7.76
C VAL A 279 11.48 8.11 -8.63
N VAL A 280 10.60 7.70 -9.55
CA VAL A 280 10.85 6.56 -10.44
C VAL A 280 12.14 6.76 -11.25
N ASP A 281 12.36 7.94 -11.81
CA ASP A 281 13.57 8.23 -12.60
C ASP A 281 14.82 8.18 -11.74
N ALA A 282 14.77 8.75 -10.54
CA ALA A 282 15.88 8.77 -9.59
C ALA A 282 16.31 7.37 -9.15
N LEU A 283 15.35 6.47 -8.93
CA LEU A 283 15.61 5.11 -8.44
C LEU A 283 15.95 4.13 -9.57
N THR A 284 15.29 4.26 -10.73
CA THR A 284 15.33 3.22 -11.76
C THR A 284 16.20 3.57 -12.98
N GLY A 285 16.47 4.86 -13.20
CA GLY A 285 17.09 5.37 -14.43
C GLY A 285 16.20 5.28 -15.67
N THR A 286 14.90 4.97 -15.51
CA THR A 286 13.96 4.91 -16.63
C THR A 286 13.64 6.32 -17.10
N HIS A 287 14.15 6.75 -18.25
CA HIS A 287 13.87 8.07 -18.83
C HIS A 287 12.97 7.94 -20.08
N ASP A 288 11.71 8.35 -19.98
CA ASP A 288 10.69 8.26 -21.05
C ASP A 288 10.29 9.62 -21.66
N GLY A 289 11.11 10.63 -21.42
CA GLY A 289 10.93 11.99 -21.90
C GLY A 289 12.26 12.75 -21.99
N LEU A 290 12.18 14.07 -22.19
CA LEU A 290 13.36 14.93 -22.11
C LEU A 290 13.81 15.04 -20.65
N PRO A 291 15.12 15.05 -20.33
CA PRO A 291 15.59 15.36 -18.98
C PRO A 291 15.28 16.81 -18.62
N CYS A 292 14.80 17.07 -17.40
CA CYS A 292 14.59 18.42 -16.91
C CYS A 292 15.93 19.15 -16.67
N TRP A 293 15.96 20.43 -17.03
CA TRP A 293 16.96 21.33 -16.50
C TRP A 293 16.57 21.73 -15.08
N SER A 294 17.51 21.69 -14.13
CA SER A 294 17.30 21.86 -12.69
C SER A 294 16.95 23.30 -12.24
N GLY A 295 16.30 24.09 -13.09
CA GLY A 295 16.04 25.52 -12.87
C GLY A 295 14.64 26.00 -13.29
N PHE A 296 13.69 25.09 -13.55
CA PHE A 296 12.32 25.46 -13.94
C PHE A 296 11.39 25.53 -12.72
N PHE A 297 10.56 26.57 -12.66
CA PHE A 297 9.74 26.98 -11.49
C PHE A 297 8.38 26.25 -11.37
N MET A 298 8.16 25.19 -12.13
CA MET A 298 7.05 24.25 -11.91
C MET A 298 7.60 22.84 -12.05
N PRO A 299 7.07 21.82 -11.35
CA PRO A 299 7.43 20.44 -11.64
C PRO A 299 7.05 20.18 -13.10
N ALA A 300 8.05 20.24 -13.96
CA ALA A 300 7.85 20.13 -15.38
C ALA A 300 7.56 18.66 -15.72
N VAL A 301 6.81 18.44 -16.79
CA VAL A 301 6.44 17.12 -17.35
C VAL A 301 7.67 16.41 -17.98
N CYS A 302 8.89 16.74 -17.55
CA CYS A 302 10.15 16.17 -18.02
C CYS A 302 10.77 15.24 -16.97
N GLY A 303 11.67 14.35 -17.39
CA GLY A 303 12.29 13.34 -16.52
C GLY A 303 13.26 13.93 -15.49
N TYR A 304 13.48 13.21 -14.40
CA TYR A 304 14.44 13.57 -13.35
C TYR A 304 15.78 12.84 -13.56
N ARG A 305 16.85 13.31 -12.91
CA ARG A 305 18.17 12.66 -13.04
C ARG A 305 18.17 11.29 -12.36
N ASP A 306 18.79 10.31 -13.00
CA ASP A 306 19.12 9.04 -12.36
C ASP A 306 20.13 9.29 -11.22
N LEU A 307 19.82 8.81 -10.01
CA LEU A 307 20.75 8.89 -8.88
C LEU A 307 21.72 7.69 -8.85
N GLY A 308 21.61 6.74 -9.77
CA GLY A 308 22.47 5.56 -9.88
C GLY A 308 22.16 4.53 -8.80
N VAL A 309 20.88 4.33 -8.49
CA VAL A 309 20.41 3.23 -7.64
C VAL A 309 20.25 1.96 -8.48
N ASP A 310 19.87 2.10 -9.75
CA ASP A 310 19.61 1.00 -10.71
C ASP A 310 18.53 0.01 -10.24
N ASP A 311 17.53 0.50 -9.50
CA ASP A 311 16.41 -0.33 -9.06
C ASP A 311 15.42 -0.57 -10.19
N ARG A 312 15.52 -1.74 -10.82
CA ARG A 312 14.68 -2.08 -11.98
C ARG A 312 13.68 -3.20 -11.69
N ARG A 313 13.55 -3.60 -10.43
CA ARG A 313 12.77 -4.79 -10.04
C ARG A 313 11.69 -4.50 -9.00
N HIS A 314 11.92 -3.57 -8.08
CA HIS A 314 10.93 -3.29 -7.04
C HIS A 314 9.67 -2.64 -7.59
N LEU A 315 8.55 -2.95 -6.95
CA LEU A 315 7.29 -2.28 -7.19
C LEU A 315 7.35 -0.84 -6.64
N MET A 316 6.72 0.10 -7.34
CA MET A 316 6.49 1.46 -6.83
C MET A 316 5.01 1.57 -6.49
N PHE A 317 4.70 1.68 -5.19
CA PHE A 317 3.34 1.86 -4.69
C PHE A 317 3.06 3.36 -4.60
N LEU A 318 2.00 3.77 -5.29
CA LEU A 318 1.71 5.16 -5.63
C LEU A 318 0.32 5.52 -5.14
N ASP A 319 0.26 6.18 -4.00
CA ASP A 319 -1.00 6.65 -3.44
C ASP A 319 -1.73 7.58 -4.39
N THR A 320 -3.05 7.46 -4.44
CA THR A 320 -3.89 8.50 -5.03
C THR A 320 -3.94 9.74 -4.12
N GLY A 321 -4.24 10.93 -4.66
CA GLY A 321 -4.40 12.11 -3.82
C GLY A 321 -5.47 11.90 -2.74
N LEU A 322 -5.23 12.38 -1.51
CA LEU A 322 -6.19 12.25 -0.40
C LEU A 322 -7.62 12.76 -0.75
N PRO A 323 -7.82 13.80 -1.59
CA PRO A 323 -9.15 14.15 -2.07
C PRO A 323 -9.87 13.03 -2.86
N ARG A 324 -9.16 12.22 -3.65
CA ARG A 324 -9.70 11.04 -4.33
C ARG A 324 -10.28 10.07 -3.30
N GLU A 325 -9.55 9.79 -2.23
CA GLU A 325 -9.94 8.86 -1.17
C GLU A 325 -11.13 9.37 -0.34
N ILE A 326 -11.20 10.68 -0.11
CA ILE A 326 -12.36 11.31 0.53
C ILE A 326 -13.58 11.22 -0.39
N LEU A 327 -13.40 11.41 -1.69
CA LEU A 327 -14.53 11.45 -2.63
C LEU A 327 -14.91 10.08 -3.18
N ASP A 328 -14.09 9.03 -3.09
CA ASP A 328 -14.29 7.80 -3.85
C ASP A 328 -14.53 8.08 -5.35
N PHE A 329 -13.88 9.11 -5.88
CA PHE A 329 -13.96 9.55 -7.27
C PHE A 329 -12.58 9.94 -7.80
N PRO A 330 -12.25 9.58 -9.07
CA PRO A 330 -11.02 10.00 -9.69
C PRO A 330 -10.82 11.52 -9.69
N THR A 331 -9.65 11.96 -9.24
CA THR A 331 -9.19 13.36 -9.31
C THR A 331 -8.18 13.59 -10.43
N HIS A 332 -7.93 12.58 -11.27
CA HIS A 332 -6.92 12.63 -12.33
C HIS A 332 -7.44 12.03 -13.65
N LEU A 333 -6.71 12.27 -14.75
CA LEU A 333 -7.11 11.84 -16.09
C LEU A 333 -6.76 10.37 -16.42
N GLY A 334 -6.14 9.64 -15.49
CA GLY A 334 -5.68 8.26 -15.70
C GLY A 334 -4.58 8.11 -16.75
N LEU A 335 -3.78 9.15 -16.99
CA LEU A 335 -2.72 9.10 -18.00
C LEU A 335 -1.48 8.36 -17.48
N PRO A 336 -0.83 7.51 -18.30
CA PRO A 336 0.49 7.00 -17.96
C PRO A 336 1.47 8.15 -17.75
N PHE A 337 2.19 8.11 -16.64
CA PHE A 337 3.18 9.13 -16.28
C PHE A 337 4.63 8.60 -16.29
N SER A 338 4.81 7.28 -16.39
CA SER A 338 6.10 6.61 -16.41
C SER A 338 6.06 5.32 -17.27
N SER A 339 7.14 5.01 -17.99
CA SER A 339 7.34 3.74 -18.71
C SER A 339 7.97 2.64 -17.87
N TYR A 340 8.31 2.92 -16.61
CA TYR A 340 8.76 1.90 -15.67
C TYR A 340 7.62 0.87 -15.49
N PRO A 341 7.85 -0.43 -15.69
CA PRO A 341 6.73 -1.37 -15.82
C PRO A 341 6.13 -1.81 -14.48
N ASN A 342 6.81 -1.60 -13.35
CA ASN A 342 6.42 -2.12 -12.04
C ASN A 342 5.70 -1.06 -11.17
N LEU A 343 4.70 -0.39 -11.73
CA LEU A 343 3.88 0.60 -11.02
C LEU A 343 2.65 -0.05 -10.40
N VAL A 344 2.34 0.33 -9.17
CA VAL A 344 1.14 -0.09 -8.44
C VAL A 344 0.38 1.16 -8.02
N LEU A 345 -0.85 1.32 -8.50
CA LEU A 345 -1.76 2.31 -7.97
C LEU A 345 -2.23 1.83 -6.59
N ALA A 346 -1.89 2.58 -5.57
CA ALA A 346 -2.23 2.29 -4.19
C ALA A 346 -3.40 3.17 -3.77
N LEU A 347 -4.51 2.56 -3.32
CA LEU A 347 -5.63 3.31 -2.77
C LEU A 347 -5.82 3.10 -1.27
N HIS A 348 -6.44 4.07 -0.63
CA HIS A 348 -6.91 4.01 0.74
C HIS A 348 -8.45 3.87 0.75
N ALA A 349 -8.95 2.67 1.05
CA ALA A 349 -10.37 2.34 0.95
C ALA A 349 -11.12 2.65 2.26
N TYR A 350 -11.49 3.92 2.45
CA TYR A 350 -12.20 4.41 3.65
C TYR A 350 -13.66 4.84 3.41
N THR A 351 -14.32 4.22 2.42
CA THR A 351 -15.75 4.41 2.12
C THR A 351 -16.63 4.31 3.37
N HIS A 352 -17.54 5.27 3.57
CA HIS A 352 -18.41 5.46 4.74
C HIS A 352 -17.70 5.83 6.06
N PHE A 353 -16.39 6.08 6.02
CA PHE A 353 -15.64 6.57 7.17
C PHE A 353 -15.06 7.98 6.93
N TYR A 354 -14.31 8.14 5.84
CA TYR A 354 -13.72 9.43 5.44
C TYR A 354 -14.42 10.06 4.23
N THR A 355 -15.59 9.55 3.86
CA THR A 355 -16.41 10.08 2.77
C THR A 355 -17.40 11.16 3.24
N PRO A 356 -17.91 12.04 2.35
CA PRO A 356 -18.84 13.12 2.68
C PRO A 356 -20.08 12.75 3.51
N ASP A 357 -20.68 11.58 3.28
CA ASP A 357 -21.79 11.05 4.11
C ASP A 357 -21.41 11.01 5.59
N LYS A 358 -20.17 10.61 5.90
CA LYS A 358 -19.67 10.57 7.26
C LYS A 358 -19.10 11.92 7.72
N LEU A 359 -18.20 12.51 6.95
CA LEU A 359 -17.47 13.73 7.36
C LEU A 359 -18.35 14.98 7.42
N VAL A 360 -19.33 15.11 6.53
CA VAL A 360 -20.18 16.30 6.42
C VAL A 360 -21.54 16.05 7.05
N PHE A 361 -22.13 14.88 6.79
CA PHE A 361 -23.51 14.58 7.19
C PHE A 361 -23.61 13.67 8.41
N ASN A 362 -22.49 13.09 8.87
CA ASN A 362 -22.42 12.12 9.98
C ASN A 362 -23.48 11.01 9.89
N GLN A 363 -23.69 10.48 8.68
CA GLN A 363 -24.61 9.38 8.42
C GLN A 363 -24.07 8.08 8.99
N ASN A 364 -25.00 7.16 9.32
CA ASN A 364 -24.64 5.78 9.59
C ASN A 364 -24.32 5.09 8.26
N PRO A 365 -23.25 4.28 8.16
CA PRO A 365 -22.91 3.56 6.93
C PRO A 365 -24.08 2.75 6.33
N ARG A 366 -24.98 2.20 7.16
CA ARG A 366 -26.17 1.44 6.70
C ARG A 366 -27.21 2.28 5.97
N ASP A 367 -27.28 3.57 6.31
CA ASP A 367 -28.29 4.50 5.82
C ASP A 367 -27.69 5.52 4.82
N ALA A 368 -26.38 5.41 4.57
CA ALA A 368 -25.64 6.36 3.75
C ALA A 368 -26.08 6.27 2.29
N SER A 369 -26.28 7.44 1.69
CA SER A 369 -26.67 7.58 0.27
C SER A 369 -25.49 7.92 -0.65
N TYR A 370 -24.32 8.12 -0.06
CA TYR A 370 -23.06 8.37 -0.72
C TYR A 370 -21.99 7.44 -0.14
N PRO A 371 -21.10 6.87 -0.95
CA PRO A 371 -21.06 6.96 -2.41
C PRO A 371 -22.28 6.29 -3.08
N TRP A 372 -22.69 6.75 -4.27
CA TRP A 372 -23.92 6.25 -4.92
C TRP A 372 -23.82 4.78 -5.34
N GLY A 373 -22.60 4.33 -5.67
CA GLY A 373 -22.31 2.92 -5.92
C GLY A 373 -21.99 2.11 -4.66
N GLY A 374 -22.14 2.69 -3.46
CA GLY A 374 -21.67 2.09 -2.21
C GLY A 374 -20.16 1.83 -2.23
N TYR A 375 -19.74 0.75 -1.55
CA TYR A 375 -18.33 0.34 -1.46
C TYR A 375 -17.69 0.07 -2.83
N GLU A 376 -18.42 -0.52 -3.78
CA GLU A 376 -17.91 -0.89 -5.11
C GLU A 376 -17.38 0.32 -5.90
N GLN A 377 -17.94 1.52 -5.66
CA GLN A 377 -17.60 2.73 -6.41
C GLN A 377 -16.09 3.02 -6.40
N SER A 378 -15.45 2.95 -5.23
CA SER A 378 -14.02 3.25 -5.07
C SER A 378 -13.15 2.28 -5.87
N TYR A 379 -13.51 1.00 -5.88
CA TYR A 379 -12.75 -0.07 -6.52
C TYR A 379 -12.90 -0.09 -8.04
N VAL A 380 -14.12 0.10 -8.56
CA VAL A 380 -14.37 0.17 -10.00
C VAL A 380 -13.62 1.35 -10.63
N PHE A 381 -13.58 2.49 -9.95
CA PHE A 381 -12.78 3.61 -10.41
C PHE A 381 -11.28 3.33 -10.30
N ALA A 382 -10.82 2.73 -9.20
CA ALA A 382 -9.40 2.37 -9.04
C ALA A 382 -8.92 1.40 -10.13
N GLU A 383 -9.71 0.37 -10.47
CA GLU A 383 -9.36 -0.55 -11.56
C GLU A 383 -9.28 0.16 -12.92
N ARG A 384 -10.16 1.14 -13.16
CA ARG A 384 -10.13 1.95 -14.38
C ARG A 384 -8.89 2.84 -14.43
N GLU A 385 -8.57 3.49 -13.31
CA GLU A 385 -7.37 4.33 -13.14
C GLU A 385 -6.10 3.50 -13.36
N ALA A 386 -5.97 2.38 -12.64
CA ALA A 386 -4.83 1.46 -12.73
C ALA A 386 -4.65 0.93 -14.16
N ARG A 387 -5.72 0.49 -14.81
CA ARG A 387 -5.68 0.05 -16.21
C ARG A 387 -5.24 1.15 -17.16
N ALA A 388 -5.72 2.37 -16.98
CA ALA A 388 -5.37 3.49 -17.84
C ALA A 388 -3.89 3.91 -17.68
N MET A 389 -3.36 3.78 -16.46
CA MET A 389 -1.96 4.07 -16.13
C MET A 389 -0.99 2.94 -16.48
N GLY A 390 -1.49 1.72 -16.75
CA GLY A 390 -0.66 0.53 -16.86
C GLY A 390 -0.07 0.10 -15.52
N ALA A 391 -0.81 0.29 -14.42
CA ALA A 391 -0.39 -0.09 -13.08
C ALA A 391 -1.20 -1.28 -12.58
N ALA A 392 -0.61 -2.06 -11.66
CA ALA A 392 -1.40 -2.96 -10.82
C ALA A 392 -2.21 -2.17 -9.78
N LEU A 393 -3.14 -2.82 -9.10
CA LEU A 393 -3.93 -2.23 -8.02
C LEU A 393 -3.56 -2.84 -6.67
N PHE A 394 -3.53 -2.03 -5.62
CA PHE A 394 -3.34 -2.47 -4.24
C PHE A 394 -4.10 -1.56 -3.26
N VAL A 395 -4.72 -2.13 -2.21
CA VAL A 395 -5.33 -1.35 -1.13
C VAL A 395 -4.27 -1.11 -0.05
N GLU A 396 -3.60 0.03 -0.09
CA GLU A 396 -2.49 0.33 0.81
C GLU A 396 -2.93 0.67 2.24
N GLU A 397 -4.20 1.05 2.40
CA GLU A 397 -4.79 1.24 3.71
C GLU A 397 -6.30 1.08 3.71
N PHE A 398 -6.83 0.46 4.77
CA PHE A 398 -8.25 0.43 5.10
C PHE A 398 -8.42 -0.04 6.55
N GLY A 399 -9.55 0.27 7.14
CA GLY A 399 -9.85 -0.05 8.53
C GLY A 399 -10.99 0.82 9.04
N ASP A 400 -11.34 0.64 10.31
CA ASP A 400 -12.48 1.30 10.93
C ASP A 400 -12.49 1.10 12.46
N ASN A 401 -13.51 1.61 13.15
CA ASN A 401 -13.72 1.25 14.54
C ASN A 401 -14.18 -0.22 14.62
N PRO A 402 -13.70 -1.02 15.59
CA PRO A 402 -14.13 -2.43 15.75
C PRO A 402 -15.65 -2.66 15.88
N ALA A 403 -16.42 -1.63 16.22
CA ALA A 403 -17.88 -1.70 16.33
C ALA A 403 -18.58 -1.63 14.97
N ASP A 404 -17.91 -1.09 13.95
CA ASP A 404 -18.42 -0.90 12.59
C ASP A 404 -18.00 -2.06 11.66
N ASP A 405 -17.18 -3.02 12.14
CA ASP A 405 -16.68 -4.19 11.37
C ASP A 405 -17.75 -4.93 10.55
N PRO A 406 -18.96 -5.20 11.08
CA PRO A 406 -19.97 -5.93 10.32
C PRO A 406 -20.50 -5.15 9.11
N GLU A 407 -20.34 -3.83 9.11
CA GLU A 407 -20.76 -2.95 8.03
C GLU A 407 -19.61 -2.48 7.15
N ILE A 408 -18.53 -1.98 7.73
CA ILE A 408 -17.43 -1.37 6.96
C ILE A 408 -16.41 -2.44 6.59
N LEU A 409 -15.74 -3.06 7.57
CA LEU A 409 -14.68 -4.02 7.29
C LEU A 409 -15.17 -5.18 6.40
N ALA A 410 -16.32 -5.76 6.72
CA ALA A 410 -16.86 -6.90 5.97
C ALA A 410 -17.13 -6.56 4.49
N ASN A 411 -17.68 -5.37 4.21
CA ASN A 411 -17.95 -4.96 2.83
C ASN A 411 -16.68 -4.55 2.08
N GLN A 412 -15.73 -3.87 2.73
CA GLN A 412 -14.43 -3.56 2.12
C GLN A 412 -13.69 -4.84 1.71
N LEU A 413 -13.65 -5.83 2.60
CA LEU A 413 -13.06 -7.15 2.33
C LEU A 413 -13.78 -7.89 1.18
N LEU A 414 -15.10 -7.75 1.07
CA LEU A 414 -15.88 -8.33 -0.04
C LEU A 414 -15.54 -7.66 -1.39
N GLU A 415 -15.39 -6.34 -1.43
CA GLU A 415 -14.95 -5.66 -2.66
C GLU A 415 -13.53 -6.05 -3.04
N GLN A 416 -12.62 -6.18 -2.07
CA GLN A 416 -11.26 -6.67 -2.32
C GLN A 416 -11.25 -8.08 -2.95
N GLU A 417 -12.13 -8.98 -2.51
CA GLU A 417 -12.34 -10.30 -3.12
C GLU A 417 -12.84 -10.18 -4.58
N LYS A 418 -13.89 -9.38 -4.82
CA LYS A 418 -14.48 -9.19 -6.16
C LYS A 418 -13.47 -8.63 -7.17
N HIS A 419 -12.59 -7.74 -6.70
CA HIS A 419 -11.59 -7.05 -7.50
C HIS A 419 -10.22 -7.75 -7.52
N ARG A 420 -10.08 -8.89 -6.81
CA ARG A 420 -8.83 -9.69 -6.71
C ARG A 420 -7.63 -8.85 -6.25
N VAL A 421 -7.86 -7.88 -5.36
CA VAL A 421 -6.85 -6.91 -4.93
C VAL A 421 -6.36 -7.24 -3.52
N GLY A 422 -5.05 -7.12 -3.32
CA GLY A 422 -4.42 -7.27 -2.01
C GLY A 422 -4.61 -6.03 -1.13
N PHE A 423 -4.27 -6.15 0.15
CA PHE A 423 -4.40 -5.06 1.12
C PHE A 423 -3.28 -4.99 2.17
N ALA A 424 -3.15 -3.83 2.81
CA ALA A 424 -2.51 -3.65 4.10
C ALA A 424 -3.50 -3.04 5.12
N PHE A 425 -3.90 -3.82 6.13
CA PHE A 425 -4.89 -3.40 7.13
C PHE A 425 -4.33 -2.39 8.14
N TRP A 426 -5.03 -1.26 8.31
CA TRP A 426 -4.75 -0.27 9.34
C TRP A 426 -5.63 -0.49 10.58
N THR A 427 -5.06 -0.83 11.73
CA THR A 427 -3.63 -0.98 12.05
C THR A 427 -3.38 -2.26 12.83
N TRP A 428 -2.12 -2.67 12.94
CA TRP A 428 -1.77 -3.91 13.65
C TRP A 428 -2.07 -3.82 15.15
N LYS A 429 -1.46 -2.87 15.86
CA LYS A 429 -1.59 -2.69 17.32
C LYS A 429 -1.63 -1.22 17.70
N GLU A 430 -2.68 -0.82 18.42
CA GLU A 430 -2.92 0.58 18.82
C GLU A 430 -3.55 0.65 20.22
N LYS A 431 -3.15 1.66 20.99
CA LYS A 431 -3.56 1.86 22.39
C LYS A 431 -4.71 2.86 22.49
N GLY A 432 -5.62 2.62 23.43
CA GLY A 432 -6.64 3.60 23.84
C GLY A 432 -8.07 3.23 23.46
N GLY A 433 -9.04 3.98 23.99
CA GLY A 433 -10.48 3.65 23.93
C GLY A 433 -11.12 3.75 22.53
N GLY A 434 -10.44 4.35 21.55
CA GLY A 434 -10.85 4.42 20.14
C GLY A 434 -9.98 3.57 19.21
N SER A 435 -9.31 2.53 19.73
CA SER A 435 -8.33 1.73 18.99
C SER A 435 -8.95 0.97 17.80
N TRP A 436 -8.39 1.12 16.61
CA TRP A 436 -8.75 0.39 15.39
C TRP A 436 -7.97 -0.92 15.23
N GLY A 437 -6.93 -1.09 16.06
CA GLY A 437 -5.99 -2.19 15.99
C GLY A 437 -6.62 -3.60 15.96
N VAL A 438 -5.95 -4.52 15.27
CA VAL A 438 -6.27 -5.96 15.29
C VAL A 438 -6.30 -6.52 16.71
N PHE A 439 -5.47 -5.97 17.62
CA PHE A 439 -5.41 -6.36 19.03
C PHE A 439 -6.34 -5.54 19.92
N ALA A 440 -6.70 -6.11 21.08
CA ALA A 440 -7.28 -5.36 22.19
C ALA A 440 -6.41 -4.15 22.57
N PRO A 441 -6.98 -3.09 23.18
CA PRO A 441 -6.25 -1.84 23.42
C PRO A 441 -5.04 -1.97 24.37
N ASP A 442 -4.93 -3.07 25.09
CA ASP A 442 -3.79 -3.43 25.95
C ASP A 442 -2.75 -4.31 25.25
N GLY A 443 -3.00 -4.69 23.99
CA GLY A 443 -2.14 -5.55 23.17
C GLY A 443 -2.12 -7.02 23.58
N SER A 444 -3.01 -7.46 24.48
CA SER A 444 -2.95 -8.79 25.10
C SER A 444 -3.36 -9.93 24.16
N CYS A 445 -4.35 -9.70 23.31
CA CYS A 445 -4.90 -10.69 22.38
C CYS A 445 -5.48 -10.03 21.12
N ILE A 446 -5.61 -10.82 20.05
CA ILE A 446 -6.29 -10.42 18.81
C ILE A 446 -7.79 -10.29 19.11
N ARG A 447 -8.50 -9.31 18.55
CA ARG A 447 -9.96 -9.21 18.69
C ARG A 447 -10.64 -10.32 17.90
N ALA A 448 -11.51 -11.12 18.53
CA ALA A 448 -12.19 -12.22 17.86
C ALA A 448 -12.99 -11.78 16.60
N GLY A 449 -13.58 -10.58 16.60
CA GLY A 449 -14.25 -10.01 15.43
C GLY A 449 -13.31 -9.77 14.24
N ARG A 450 -12.13 -9.19 14.51
CA ARG A 450 -11.09 -8.94 13.51
C ARG A 450 -10.44 -10.24 13.05
N GLU A 451 -10.16 -11.16 13.97
CA GLU A 451 -9.63 -12.49 13.66
C GLU A 451 -10.55 -13.23 12.69
N ARG A 452 -11.86 -13.27 12.97
CA ARG A 452 -12.87 -13.87 12.10
C ARG A 452 -12.84 -13.34 10.67
N LEU A 453 -12.65 -12.03 10.52
CA LEU A 453 -12.67 -11.36 9.22
C LEU A 453 -11.32 -11.46 8.50
N LEU A 454 -10.20 -11.33 9.21
CA LEU A 454 -8.86 -11.21 8.63
C LEU A 454 -8.09 -12.55 8.54
N ALA A 455 -8.38 -13.53 9.40
CA ALA A 455 -7.90 -14.91 9.26
C ALA A 455 -8.76 -15.66 8.25
N ARG A 456 -8.54 -15.38 6.96
CA ARG A 456 -9.39 -15.84 5.86
C ARG A 456 -8.71 -16.79 4.90
N VAL A 457 -9.50 -17.67 4.28
CA VAL A 457 -9.06 -18.51 3.16
C VAL A 457 -8.99 -17.66 1.89
N TYR A 458 -7.87 -17.68 1.18
CA TYR A 458 -7.71 -16.95 -0.09
C TYR A 458 -6.63 -17.56 -0.99
N PRO A 459 -6.70 -17.36 -2.32
CA PRO A 459 -5.61 -17.72 -3.21
C PRO A 459 -4.45 -16.76 -3.04
N ARG A 460 -3.35 -17.20 -2.41
CA ARG A 460 -2.09 -16.43 -2.36
C ARG A 460 -1.50 -16.27 -3.75
N LEU A 461 -1.61 -17.31 -4.57
CA LEU A 461 -1.04 -17.39 -5.91
C LEU A 461 -2.02 -18.06 -6.86
N THR A 462 -2.20 -17.54 -8.07
CA THR A 462 -3.01 -18.20 -9.12
C THR A 462 -2.49 -17.90 -10.52
N SER A 463 -2.52 -18.90 -11.40
CA SER A 463 -2.22 -18.72 -12.84
C SER A 463 -3.42 -18.20 -13.63
N ASP A 464 -4.61 -18.16 -13.02
CA ASP A 464 -5.83 -17.60 -13.61
C ASP A 464 -6.05 -16.17 -13.11
N PRO A 465 -5.82 -15.14 -13.95
CA PRO A 465 -6.05 -13.75 -13.55
C PRO A 465 -7.54 -13.40 -13.44
N GLU A 466 -8.43 -14.22 -13.99
CA GLU A 466 -9.90 -14.04 -13.92
C GLU A 466 -10.52 -14.93 -12.83
N VAL A 467 -9.71 -15.36 -11.85
CA VAL A 467 -10.18 -16.18 -10.73
C VAL A 467 -11.38 -15.53 -10.04
N PHE A 468 -12.38 -16.34 -9.73
CA PHE A 468 -13.47 -15.95 -8.84
C PHE A 468 -13.38 -16.76 -7.56
N PHE A 469 -13.46 -16.10 -6.41
CA PHE A 469 -13.52 -16.77 -5.12
C PHE A 469 -14.37 -16.01 -4.13
N HIS A 470 -14.78 -16.72 -3.08
CA HIS A 470 -15.55 -16.14 -1.97
C HIS A 470 -15.20 -16.86 -0.67
N TYR A 471 -14.98 -16.08 0.39
CA TYR A 471 -14.83 -16.57 1.76
C TYR A 471 -15.99 -16.13 2.64
N ASP A 472 -16.63 -17.11 3.30
CA ASP A 472 -17.68 -16.88 4.28
C ASP A 472 -17.08 -16.88 5.70
N TYR A 473 -16.91 -15.69 6.27
CA TYR A 473 -16.34 -15.50 7.61
C TYR A 473 -17.28 -15.96 8.75
N GLY A 474 -18.53 -16.34 8.45
CA GLY A 474 -19.46 -16.90 9.44
C GLY A 474 -19.13 -18.35 9.79
N GLU A 475 -18.84 -19.15 8.76
CA GLU A 475 -18.66 -20.61 8.87
C GLU A 475 -17.37 -21.14 8.23
N GLY A 476 -16.42 -20.27 7.87
CA GLY A 476 -15.13 -20.66 7.30
C GLY A 476 -15.22 -21.33 5.92
N ARG A 477 -16.39 -21.24 5.26
CA ARG A 477 -16.60 -21.83 3.94
C ARG A 477 -15.86 -21.02 2.89
N PHE A 478 -15.23 -21.71 1.95
CA PHE A 478 -14.56 -21.08 0.82
C PHE A 478 -14.94 -21.78 -0.47
N THR A 479 -15.15 -21.01 -1.54
CA THR A 479 -15.28 -21.54 -2.90
C THR A 479 -14.46 -20.71 -3.87
N MET A 480 -13.73 -21.38 -4.76
CA MET A 480 -12.98 -20.76 -5.83
C MET A 480 -13.24 -21.50 -7.15
N HIS A 481 -13.39 -20.72 -8.21
CA HIS A 481 -13.50 -21.17 -9.59
C HIS A 481 -12.35 -20.57 -10.40
N ALA A 482 -11.63 -21.42 -11.12
CA ALA A 482 -10.54 -21.01 -11.97
C ALA A 482 -10.41 -21.92 -13.20
N THR A 483 -9.67 -21.46 -14.20
CA THR A 483 -9.33 -22.18 -15.42
C THR A 483 -7.82 -22.21 -15.59
N GLY A 484 -7.28 -23.37 -15.96
CA GLY A 484 -5.84 -23.51 -16.20
C GLY A 484 -5.53 -24.51 -17.30
N ARG A 485 -4.34 -24.38 -17.88
CA ARG A 485 -3.80 -25.31 -18.88
C ARG A 485 -2.95 -26.37 -18.20
N ALA A 486 -2.88 -27.54 -18.81
CA ALA A 486 -1.94 -28.57 -18.34
C ALA A 486 -0.51 -28.04 -18.44
N GLY A 487 0.22 -28.07 -17.31
CA GLY A 487 1.59 -27.56 -17.21
C GLY A 487 1.71 -26.14 -16.65
N ASP A 488 0.60 -25.44 -16.42
CA ASP A 488 0.62 -24.17 -15.68
C ASP A 488 1.10 -24.40 -14.24
N SER A 489 1.78 -23.39 -13.67
CA SER A 489 2.17 -23.40 -12.26
C SER A 489 0.95 -23.55 -11.35
N SER A 490 1.12 -24.25 -10.22
CA SER A 490 0.04 -24.50 -9.29
C SER A 490 -0.50 -23.21 -8.67
N THR A 491 -1.83 -23.12 -8.57
CA THR A 491 -2.51 -22.21 -7.64
C THR A 491 -2.15 -22.62 -6.21
N VAL A 492 -1.96 -21.64 -5.32
CA VAL A 492 -1.72 -21.87 -3.89
C VAL A 492 -2.80 -21.14 -3.09
N VAL A 493 -3.66 -21.91 -2.42
CA VAL A 493 -4.67 -21.38 -1.50
C VAL A 493 -4.20 -21.57 -0.06
N TYR A 494 -4.19 -20.49 0.71
CA TYR A 494 -3.89 -20.53 2.14
C TYR A 494 -5.17 -20.76 2.93
N VAL A 495 -5.12 -21.67 3.90
CA VAL A 495 -6.20 -21.96 4.83
C VAL A 495 -5.67 -21.73 6.25
N PRO A 496 -6.16 -20.71 6.96
CA PRO A 496 -5.72 -20.38 8.31
C PRO A 496 -6.15 -21.46 9.33
N PRO A 497 -5.46 -21.61 10.47
CA PRO A 497 -5.79 -22.62 11.48
C PRO A 497 -7.16 -22.43 12.12
N GLU A 498 -7.70 -21.22 12.10
CA GLU A 498 -9.06 -20.87 12.56
C GLU A 498 -10.13 -21.58 11.73
N VAL A 499 -9.84 -21.88 10.45
CA VAL A 499 -10.74 -22.57 9.53
C VAL A 499 -10.42 -24.06 9.56
N THR A 500 -11.36 -24.89 10.00
CA THR A 500 -11.15 -26.33 10.21
C THR A 500 -11.80 -27.22 9.15
N GLY A 501 -12.53 -26.63 8.20
CA GLY A 501 -13.18 -27.33 7.10
C GLY A 501 -12.21 -28.15 6.25
N GLU A 502 -12.72 -29.17 5.58
CA GLU A 502 -11.96 -30.03 4.68
C GLU A 502 -11.71 -29.33 3.34
N VAL A 503 -10.47 -29.40 2.85
CA VAL A 503 -10.10 -28.83 1.54
C VAL A 503 -10.33 -29.87 0.46
N THR A 504 -11.08 -29.51 -0.57
CA THR A 504 -11.37 -30.36 -1.72
C THR A 504 -11.13 -29.62 -3.03
N ALA A 505 -10.86 -30.37 -4.10
CA ALA A 505 -10.80 -29.84 -5.45
C ALA A 505 -11.66 -30.69 -6.39
N GLY A 506 -12.26 -30.03 -7.39
CA GLY A 506 -13.07 -30.67 -8.42
C GLY A 506 -12.67 -30.21 -9.81
N GLY A 507 -13.14 -30.93 -10.84
CA GLY A 507 -12.86 -30.60 -12.23
C GLY A 507 -11.45 -30.99 -12.67
N ALA A 508 -10.84 -30.16 -13.52
CA ALA A 508 -9.55 -30.45 -14.17
C ALA A 508 -8.34 -29.99 -13.33
N ALA A 509 -8.19 -30.52 -12.12
CA ALA A 509 -7.04 -30.23 -11.27
C ALA A 509 -6.65 -31.39 -10.34
N MET A 510 -5.38 -31.41 -9.95
CA MET A 510 -4.85 -32.25 -8.86
C MET A 510 -4.61 -31.41 -7.62
N LEU A 511 -5.03 -31.91 -6.46
CA LEU A 511 -4.87 -31.24 -5.17
C LEU A 511 -3.83 -31.95 -4.30
N VAL A 512 -2.91 -31.18 -3.76
CA VAL A 512 -2.02 -31.59 -2.67
C VAL A 512 -2.19 -30.59 -1.52
N VAL A 513 -2.51 -31.08 -0.33
CA VAL A 513 -2.62 -30.25 0.88
C VAL A 513 -1.41 -30.52 1.75
N SER A 514 -0.68 -29.46 2.11
CA SER A 514 0.37 -29.48 3.11
C SER A 514 -0.13 -28.78 4.37
N THR A 515 0.09 -29.39 5.52
CA THR A 515 -0.19 -28.77 6.82
C THR A 515 1.11 -28.27 7.42
N ASP A 516 1.11 -27.10 8.02
CA ASP A 516 2.21 -26.61 8.84
C ASP A 516 2.10 -27.25 10.24
N ASP A 517 3.11 -28.03 10.63
CA ASP A 517 3.12 -28.74 11.91
C ASP A 517 3.25 -27.79 13.13
N GLY A 518 3.65 -26.53 12.91
CA GLY A 518 3.83 -25.53 13.94
C GLY A 518 2.54 -24.85 14.36
N ASP A 519 1.78 -24.31 13.39
CA ASP A 519 0.56 -23.55 13.67
C ASP A 519 -0.76 -24.21 13.21
N GLY A 520 -0.68 -25.30 12.44
CA GLY A 520 -1.85 -26.01 11.91
C GLY A 520 -2.51 -25.35 10.70
N SER A 521 -1.92 -24.28 10.15
CA SER A 521 -2.32 -23.72 8.87
C SER A 521 -2.10 -24.73 7.74
N ARG A 522 -2.78 -24.53 6.60
CA ARG A 522 -2.70 -25.45 5.46
C ARG A 522 -2.50 -24.68 4.16
N LEU A 523 -1.64 -25.21 3.31
CA LEU A 523 -1.45 -24.77 1.94
C LEU A 523 -2.01 -25.82 0.99
N ALA A 524 -2.97 -25.42 0.17
CA ALA A 524 -3.54 -26.24 -0.88
C ALA A 524 -2.89 -25.87 -2.22
N PHE A 525 -2.05 -26.77 -2.72
CA PHE A 525 -1.41 -26.68 -4.02
C PHE A 525 -2.30 -27.36 -5.06
N VAL A 526 -2.79 -26.59 -6.02
CA VAL A 526 -3.73 -27.06 -7.03
C VAL A 526 -3.12 -26.92 -8.42
N THR A 527 -2.75 -28.06 -9.00
CA THR A 527 -2.10 -28.14 -10.32
C THR A 527 -3.16 -28.39 -11.40
N PRO A 528 -3.36 -27.48 -12.36
CA PRO A 528 -4.33 -27.66 -13.42
C PRO A 528 -3.95 -28.85 -14.34
N THR A 529 -4.95 -29.65 -14.73
CA THR A 529 -4.80 -30.73 -15.72
C THR A 529 -5.41 -30.37 -17.08
N GLY A 530 -5.87 -29.12 -17.25
CA GLY A 530 -6.44 -28.58 -18.49
C GLY A 530 -7.95 -28.43 -18.44
N GLY A 531 -8.44 -27.20 -18.26
CA GLY A 531 -9.86 -26.84 -18.20
C GLY A 531 -10.22 -26.09 -16.92
N ALA A 532 -11.53 -25.99 -16.66
CA ALA A 532 -12.04 -25.39 -15.43
C ALA A 532 -11.89 -26.34 -14.24
N TYR A 533 -11.59 -25.78 -13.07
CA TYR A 533 -11.50 -26.49 -11.81
C TYR A 533 -12.08 -25.65 -10.67
N THR A 534 -12.39 -26.34 -9.57
CA THR A 534 -12.89 -25.71 -8.35
C THR A 534 -12.04 -26.10 -7.15
N ILE A 535 -11.94 -25.20 -6.19
CA ILE A 535 -11.35 -25.44 -4.88
C ILE A 535 -12.39 -25.05 -3.85
N ALA A 536 -12.60 -25.88 -2.83
CA ALA A 536 -13.55 -25.59 -1.77
C ALA A 536 -13.00 -25.96 -0.40
N VAL A 537 -13.39 -25.18 0.61
CA VAL A 537 -13.26 -25.54 2.02
C VAL A 537 -14.67 -25.70 2.59
N SER A 538 -14.97 -26.86 3.15
CA SER A 538 -16.30 -27.15 3.69
C SER A 538 -16.64 -26.27 4.90
N PRO A 539 -17.91 -25.91 5.12
CA PRO A 539 -18.31 -25.12 6.27
C PRO A 539 -18.04 -25.88 7.58
N ALA A 540 -17.46 -25.19 8.56
CA ALA A 540 -17.21 -25.69 9.91
C ALA A 540 -17.14 -24.52 10.91
N PRO A 541 -17.48 -24.73 12.19
CA PRO A 541 -17.29 -23.69 13.21
C PRO A 541 -15.84 -23.21 13.26
N LEU A 542 -15.64 -21.89 13.22
CA LEU A 542 -14.31 -21.29 13.34
C LEU A 542 -13.73 -21.52 14.75
N ARG A 543 -12.42 -21.77 14.81
CA ARG A 543 -11.65 -21.87 16.06
C ARG A 543 -10.83 -20.60 16.28
N LEU A 544 -11.50 -19.56 16.73
CA LEU A 544 -10.86 -18.29 17.08
C LEU A 544 -10.01 -18.45 18.35
N GLY A 545 -8.85 -17.81 18.41
CA GLY A 545 -7.95 -17.78 19.57
C GLY A 545 -7.86 -16.41 20.25
N GLY A 546 -8.59 -15.42 19.73
CA GLY A 546 -8.59 -14.04 20.20
C GLY A 546 -9.30 -13.78 21.53
N CYS A 547 -9.41 -12.50 21.89
CA CYS A 547 -10.05 -12.05 23.11
C CYS A 547 -11.52 -12.52 23.18
N GLY A 548 -11.86 -13.26 24.23
CA GLY A 548 -13.23 -13.73 24.47
C GLY A 548 -13.69 -14.88 23.57
N SER A 549 -12.76 -15.56 22.88
CA SER A 549 -13.01 -16.79 22.12
C SER A 549 -13.26 -18.02 22.99
#